data_AF-A0A6G1AIJ0-F1
#
_entry.id   AF-A0A6G1AIJ0-F1
#
_cell.length_a   1.000
_cell.length_b   1.000
_cell.length_c   1.000
_cell.angle_alpha   90.00
_cell.angle_beta   90.00
_cell.angle_gamma   90.00
#
_symmetry.space_group_name_H-M   'P 1'
#
loop_
_entity.id
_entity.type
_entity.pdbx_description
1 polymer ?
#
loop_
_entity_poly.entity_id
_entity_poly.type
_entity_poly.pdbx_seq_one_letter_code
_entity_poly.pdbx_strand_id
1 'polypeptide(L)'
;ISTFQELAIHHGWRLPEYTLSQEGGPAHKREYTTICRLESFMETGRKGASKKQAKRNAAEKFLAKFSNISPENHISLVSNDQDTHNTNVVGHSLGCTWHSLRNSPGEKINLLKRSLLSIPNTDYIQLLSEIAKEQGFNITYLDIEELSANGQYQCLAELSTSPITVCHGSGISCGNAQSDAAHNALQYLKIIAERK
;
A
#
# COMPACT_ATOMS: atom_id res chain seq x y z
N ILE A 1 0.55 -15.79 15.69
CA ILE A 1 1.81 -15.04 15.46
C ILE A 1 2.31 -15.32 14.06
N SER A 2 2.66 -16.57 13.72
CA SER A 2 3.08 -16.96 12.35
C SER A 2 2.09 -16.53 11.28
N THR A 3 0.81 -16.89 11.42
CA THR A 3 -0.25 -16.54 10.46
C THR A 3 -0.35 -15.03 10.21
N PHE A 4 -0.20 -14.21 11.25
CA PHE A 4 -0.26 -12.76 11.11
C PHE A 4 1.00 -12.20 10.42
N GLN A 5 2.16 -12.81 10.70
CA GLN A 5 3.40 -12.46 10.03
C GLN A 5 3.39 -12.86 8.54
N GLU A 6 2.90 -14.05 8.22
CA GLU A 6 2.68 -14.50 6.84
C GLU A 6 1.74 -13.57 6.09
N LEU A 7 0.66 -13.14 6.73
CA LEU A 7 -0.29 -12.17 6.18
C LEU A 7 0.40 -10.82 5.91
N ALA A 8 1.21 -10.31 6.85
CA ALA A 8 1.98 -9.08 6.63
C ALA A 8 2.94 -9.21 5.43
N ILE A 9 3.66 -10.33 5.32
CA ILE A 9 4.56 -10.61 4.19
C ILE A 9 3.78 -10.65 2.87
N HIS A 10 2.64 -11.34 2.86
CA HIS A 10 1.79 -11.48 1.69
C HIS A 10 1.26 -10.13 1.19
N HIS A 11 0.95 -9.20 2.10
CA HIS A 11 0.52 -7.85 1.78
C HIS A 11 1.67 -6.85 1.56
N GLY A 12 2.93 -7.30 1.65
CA GLY A 12 4.10 -6.43 1.52
C GLY A 12 4.24 -5.42 2.66
N TRP A 13 3.59 -5.65 3.79
CA TRP A 13 3.76 -4.83 5.00
C TRP A 13 5.07 -5.16 5.70
N ARG A 14 5.59 -4.20 6.46
CA ARG A 14 6.70 -4.45 7.38
C ARG A 14 6.29 -5.50 8.41
N LEU A 15 7.27 -6.28 8.89
CA LEU A 15 7.02 -7.32 9.87
C LEU A 15 6.43 -6.72 11.16
N PRO A 16 5.40 -7.34 11.78
CA PRO A 16 4.81 -6.84 13.00
C PRO A 16 5.83 -6.79 14.15
N GLU A 17 5.85 -5.67 14.85
CA GLU A 17 6.73 -5.43 15.99
C GLU A 17 5.98 -5.66 17.31
N TYR A 18 6.61 -6.32 18.28
CA TYR A 18 5.95 -6.68 19.54
C TYR A 18 6.70 -6.12 20.74
N THR A 19 6.05 -5.22 21.47
CA THR A 19 6.61 -4.55 22.64
C THR A 19 5.86 -4.99 23.90
N LEU A 20 6.59 -5.38 24.94
CA LEU A 20 6.00 -5.68 26.24
C LEU A 20 5.58 -4.36 26.91
N SER A 21 4.29 -4.19 27.17
CA SER A 21 3.74 -2.96 27.74
C SER A 21 3.55 -3.04 29.26
N GLN A 22 3.04 -4.17 29.76
CA GLN A 22 2.85 -4.38 31.20
C GLN A 22 3.26 -5.80 31.60
N GLU A 23 3.88 -5.91 32.76
CA GLU A 23 4.15 -7.16 33.48
C GLU A 23 3.74 -6.94 34.95
N GLY A 24 2.89 -7.82 35.48
CA GLY A 24 2.36 -7.67 36.83
C GLY A 24 1.63 -8.92 37.33
N GLY A 25 0.78 -8.74 38.33
CA GLY A 25 0.05 -9.82 38.99
C GLY A 25 0.85 -10.50 40.11
N PRO A 26 0.19 -11.26 40.99
CA PRO A 26 0.85 -11.96 42.09
C PRO A 26 1.76 -13.07 41.56
N ALA A 27 2.75 -13.50 42.35
CA ALA A 27 3.76 -14.48 41.93
C ALA A 27 3.16 -15.78 41.34
N HIS A 28 1.99 -16.19 41.82
CA HIS A 28 1.25 -17.38 41.38
C HIS A 28 0.30 -17.12 40.19
N LYS A 29 0.13 -15.88 39.74
CA LYS A 29 -0.74 -15.48 38.62
C LYS A 29 -0.16 -14.26 37.92
N ARG A 30 1.00 -14.45 37.28
CA ARG A 30 1.63 -13.39 36.49
C ARG A 30 0.81 -13.05 35.25
N GLU A 31 0.72 -11.76 34.96
CA GLU A 31 -0.02 -11.19 33.83
C GLU A 31 0.93 -10.37 32.96
N TYR A 32 0.82 -10.58 31.65
CA TYR A 32 1.64 -9.95 30.63
C TYR A 32 0.74 -9.29 29.59
N THR A 33 1.04 -8.05 29.23
CA THR A 33 0.36 -7.32 28.16
C THR A 33 1.38 -6.94 27.10
N THR A 34 1.10 -7.31 25.85
CA THR A 34 1.94 -6.97 24.71
C THR A 34 1.16 -6.08 23.76
N ILE A 35 1.85 -5.04 23.30
CA ILE A 35 1.43 -4.20 22.19
C ILE A 35 2.05 -4.79 20.92
N CYS A 36 1.23 -5.00 19.91
CA CYS A 36 1.68 -5.28 18.57
C CYS A 36 1.57 -3.99 17.75
N ARG A 37 2.58 -3.70 16.94
CA ARG A 37 2.58 -2.58 16.00
C ARG A 37 2.75 -3.13 14.58
N LEU A 38 1.93 -2.66 13.67
CA LEU A 38 2.01 -2.99 12.25
C LEU A 38 1.75 -1.71 11.46
N GLU A 39 2.78 -1.22 10.76
CA GLU A 39 2.77 0.10 10.15
C GLU A 39 2.38 1.21 11.16
N SER A 40 1.32 1.97 10.89
CA SER A 40 0.75 2.98 11.79
C SER A 40 -0.26 2.42 12.78
N PHE A 41 -0.68 1.16 12.63
CA PHE A 41 -1.61 0.54 13.56
C PHE A 41 -0.90 -0.01 14.79
N MET A 42 -1.57 0.11 15.92
CA MET A 42 -1.10 -0.37 17.20
C MET A 42 -2.24 -1.03 17.95
N GLU A 43 -2.06 -2.30 18.29
CA GLU A 43 -3.05 -3.08 19.02
C GLU A 43 -2.47 -3.63 20.31
N THR A 44 -3.13 -3.30 21.41
CA THR A 44 -2.85 -3.92 22.70
C THR A 44 -3.65 -5.21 22.82
N GLY A 45 -2.93 -6.33 22.93
CA GLY A 45 -3.51 -7.65 23.17
C GLY A 45 -4.09 -7.77 24.58
N ARG A 46 -5.02 -8.71 24.75
CA ARG A 46 -5.51 -9.08 26.09
C ARG A 46 -4.36 -9.60 26.97
N LYS A 47 -4.50 -9.43 28.28
CA LYS A 47 -3.57 -9.98 29.27
C LYS A 47 -3.39 -11.48 29.07
N GLY A 48 -2.14 -11.94 29.08
CA GLY A 48 -1.77 -13.35 28.97
C GLY A 48 -1.00 -13.83 30.20
N ALA A 49 -1.06 -15.13 30.48
CA ALA A 49 -0.30 -15.76 31.57
C ALA A 49 1.21 -15.90 31.26
N SER A 50 1.63 -15.58 30.05
CA SER A 50 3.04 -15.58 29.62
C SER A 50 3.29 -14.53 28.54
N LYS A 51 4.55 -14.10 28.37
CA LYS A 51 4.97 -13.21 27.28
C LYS A 51 4.61 -13.77 25.89
N LYS A 52 4.69 -15.09 25.71
CA LYS A 52 4.30 -15.78 24.47
C LYS A 52 2.78 -15.67 24.24
N GLN A 53 1.97 -15.88 25.27
CA GLN A 53 0.51 -15.75 25.16
C GLN A 53 0.10 -14.29 24.91
N ALA A 54 0.74 -13.33 25.58
CA ALA A 54 0.48 -11.90 25.37
C ALA A 54 0.77 -11.48 23.92
N LYS A 55 1.90 -11.93 23.33
CA LYS A 55 2.20 -11.75 21.90
C LYS A 55 1.15 -12.37 20.99
N ARG A 56 0.70 -13.59 21.32
CA ARG A 56 -0.36 -14.28 20.56
C ARG A 56 -1.68 -13.50 20.60
N ASN A 57 -2.09 -13.05 21.79
CA ASN A 57 -3.32 -12.28 21.97
C ASN A 57 -3.30 -10.96 21.20
N ALA A 58 -2.13 -10.29 21.11
CA ALA A 58 -1.98 -9.07 20.32
C ALA A 58 -2.10 -9.34 18.81
N ALA A 59 -1.48 -10.41 18.32
CA ALA A 59 -1.61 -10.84 16.92
C ALA A 59 -3.04 -11.26 16.56
N GLU A 60 -3.74 -11.98 17.45
CA GLU A 60 -5.14 -12.37 17.24
C GLU A 60 -6.07 -11.17 17.14
N LYS A 61 -5.82 -10.11 17.92
CA LYS A 61 -6.62 -8.88 17.84
C LYS A 61 -6.47 -8.19 16.49
N PHE A 62 -5.27 -8.17 15.93
CA PHE A 62 -5.05 -7.71 14.56
C PHE A 62 -5.77 -8.61 13.55
N LEU A 63 -5.59 -9.92 13.62
CA LEU A 63 -6.26 -10.86 12.71
C LEU A 63 -7.78 -10.72 12.75
N ALA A 64 -8.37 -10.55 13.94
CA ALA A 64 -9.80 -10.33 14.10
C ALA A 64 -10.27 -8.99 13.49
N LYS A 65 -9.44 -7.94 13.58
CA LYS A 65 -9.69 -6.69 12.85
C LYS A 65 -9.71 -6.98 11.35
N PHE A 66 -8.66 -7.61 10.82
CA PHE A 66 -8.51 -7.95 9.39
C PHE A 66 -9.58 -8.90 8.85
N SER A 67 -10.10 -9.84 9.65
CA SER A 67 -11.14 -10.77 9.22
C SER A 67 -12.55 -10.17 9.18
N ASN A 68 -12.82 -9.14 9.99
CA ASN A 68 -14.10 -8.43 9.98
C ASN A 68 -14.21 -7.39 8.86
N ILE A 69 -13.14 -7.23 8.09
CA ILE A 69 -13.08 -6.35 6.93
C ILE A 69 -13.26 -7.28 5.73
N SER A 70 -14.46 -7.24 5.13
CA SER A 70 -14.74 -7.94 3.87
C SER A 70 -13.58 -7.73 2.88
N PRO A 71 -13.17 -8.73 2.08
CA PRO A 71 -12.06 -8.60 1.12
C PRO A 71 -12.22 -7.47 0.08
N GLU A 72 -13.32 -6.73 0.10
CA GLU A 72 -13.65 -5.63 -0.81
C GLU A 72 -13.49 -4.22 -0.19
N ASN A 73 -13.18 -4.09 1.11
CA ASN A 73 -13.00 -2.79 1.74
C ASN A 73 -11.52 -2.53 2.10
N HIS A 74 -10.88 -1.74 1.25
CA HIS A 74 -9.52 -1.24 1.39
C HIS A 74 -9.37 -0.42 2.71
N ILE A 75 -8.29 -0.61 3.51
CA ILE A 75 -7.95 0.15 4.76
C ILE A 75 -6.74 1.16 4.74
N SER A 76 -6.91 2.49 4.82
CA SER A 76 -5.85 3.51 4.61
C SER A 76 -5.03 3.61 5.85
N LEU A 77 -3.75 3.72 5.56
CA LEU A 77 -2.65 3.81 6.47
C LEU A 77 -2.02 5.20 6.32
N VAL A 78 -2.81 6.26 6.52
CA VAL A 78 -2.26 7.61 6.71
C VAL A 78 -2.95 8.24 7.91
N SER A 79 -2.21 8.41 9.00
CA SER A 79 -2.61 9.26 10.11
C SER A 79 -2.40 10.71 9.69
N ASN A 80 -3.44 11.54 9.81
CA ASN A 80 -3.23 12.95 10.16
C ASN A 80 -3.42 13.01 11.67
N ASP A 81 -2.38 13.43 12.40
CA ASP A 81 -2.48 13.76 13.81
C ASP A 81 -3.52 14.87 13.99
N GLN A 82 -4.65 14.54 14.61
CA GLN A 82 -5.43 15.48 15.40
C GLN A 82 -6.39 14.71 16.31
N ASP A 83 -6.24 14.96 17.62
CA ASP A 83 -7.14 14.56 18.68
C ASP A 83 -8.60 14.83 18.30
N THR A 84 -9.50 13.86 18.51
CA THR A 84 -10.78 14.03 19.25
C THR A 84 -11.66 12.79 19.16
N HIS A 85 -12.27 12.47 20.30
CA HIS A 85 -13.32 11.47 20.47
C HIS A 85 -14.51 11.70 19.52
N ASN A 86 -14.79 10.79 18.57
CA ASN A 86 -16.16 10.32 18.32
C ASN A 86 -16.22 9.07 17.44
N THR A 87 -17.21 8.24 17.74
CA THR A 87 -17.53 6.96 17.11
C THR A 87 -18.18 7.21 15.76
N ASN A 88 -17.49 6.88 14.66
CA ASN A 88 -18.01 6.47 13.34
C ASN A 88 -16.83 6.39 12.36
N VAL A 89 -16.11 5.27 12.38
CA VAL A 89 -14.96 5.01 11.52
C VAL A 89 -15.40 4.75 10.09
N VAL A 90 -15.33 5.79 9.26
CA VAL A 90 -15.34 5.70 7.80
C VAL A 90 -14.02 5.08 7.36
N GLY A 91 -14.10 4.08 6.46
CA GLY A 91 -12.97 3.35 5.91
C GLY A 91 -12.01 4.25 5.15
N HIS A 92 -10.94 4.63 5.80
CA HIS A 92 -9.65 4.89 5.17
C HIS A 92 -9.31 3.68 4.27
N SER A 93 -8.70 3.77 3.06
CA SER A 93 -8.19 2.80 1.99
C SER A 93 -6.70 2.25 1.93
N LEU A 94 -6.47 0.92 1.97
CA LEU A 94 -5.17 0.20 1.95
C LEU A 94 -4.60 0.40 0.56
N GLY A 95 -3.44 1.05 0.46
CA GLY A 95 -2.82 1.41 -0.81
C GLY A 95 -2.68 0.23 -1.78
N CYS A 96 -2.63 0.55 -3.06
CA CYS A 96 -2.52 -0.42 -4.15
C CYS A 96 -1.26 -1.29 -4.01
N THR A 97 -1.40 -2.54 -3.53
CA THR A 97 -0.31 -3.51 -3.47
C THR A 97 -0.16 -4.24 -4.80
N TRP A 98 1.01 -4.81 -5.08
CA TRP A 98 1.19 -5.67 -6.26
C TRP A 98 0.24 -6.87 -6.28
N HIS A 99 -0.11 -7.43 -5.10
CA HIS A 99 -1.08 -8.51 -5.00
C HIS A 99 -2.47 -8.05 -5.44
N SER A 100 -2.88 -6.86 -5.01
CA SER A 100 -4.13 -6.22 -5.42
C SER A 100 -4.16 -6.03 -6.95
N LEU A 101 -3.09 -5.50 -7.56
CA LEU A 101 -3.02 -5.31 -9.02
C LEU A 101 -3.17 -6.60 -9.82
N ARG A 102 -2.54 -7.69 -9.35
CA ARG A 102 -2.59 -8.99 -10.03
C ARG A 102 -3.99 -9.58 -10.04
N ASN A 103 -4.64 -9.56 -8.88
CA ASN A 103 -5.95 -10.19 -8.65
C ASN A 103 -7.14 -9.23 -8.81
N SER A 104 -6.89 -7.99 -9.25
CA SER A 104 -7.93 -6.98 -9.35
C SER A 104 -9.00 -7.37 -10.39
N PRO A 105 -10.29 -7.29 -10.02
CA PRO A 105 -11.40 -7.49 -10.94
C PRO A 105 -11.68 -6.25 -11.82
N GLY A 106 -10.93 -5.16 -11.65
CA GLY A 106 -11.15 -3.89 -12.34
C GLY A 106 -11.12 -4.00 -13.86
N GLU A 107 -12.00 -3.27 -14.54
CA GLU A 107 -12.10 -3.32 -16.00
C GLU A 107 -10.88 -2.65 -16.65
N LYS A 108 -10.41 -1.53 -16.11
CA LYS A 108 -9.30 -0.74 -16.66
C LYS A 108 -7.98 -1.48 -16.53
N ILE A 109 -7.71 -2.11 -15.38
CA ILE A 109 -6.52 -2.93 -15.21
C ILE A 109 -6.55 -4.18 -16.12
N ASN A 110 -7.72 -4.79 -16.32
CA ASN A 110 -7.86 -5.92 -17.24
C ASN A 110 -7.72 -5.49 -18.71
N LEU A 111 -8.18 -4.30 -19.06
CA LEU A 111 -7.91 -3.69 -20.36
C LEU A 111 -6.41 -3.43 -20.54
N LEU A 112 -5.71 -2.92 -19.53
CA LEU A 112 -4.26 -2.71 -19.56
C LEU A 112 -3.50 -4.00 -19.85
N LYS A 113 -3.84 -5.11 -19.17
CA LYS A 113 -3.25 -6.45 -19.41
C LYS A 113 -3.39 -6.88 -20.88
N ARG A 114 -4.51 -6.55 -21.51
CA ARG A 114 -4.80 -6.92 -22.91
C ARG A 114 -4.29 -5.90 -23.94
N SER A 115 -3.98 -4.69 -23.50
CA SER A 115 -3.65 -3.56 -24.37
C SER A 115 -2.24 -3.66 -24.95
N LEU A 116 -2.10 -3.28 -26.22
CA LEU A 116 -0.80 -2.99 -26.83
C LEU A 116 -0.50 -1.52 -26.56
N LEU A 117 0.37 -1.23 -25.59
CA LEU A 117 0.69 0.15 -25.21
C LEU A 117 1.41 0.95 -26.32
N SER A 118 1.65 0.36 -27.49
CA SER A 118 2.33 0.97 -28.63
C SER A 118 1.39 1.68 -29.62
N ILE A 119 0.13 1.93 -29.25
CA ILE A 119 -0.85 2.54 -30.16
C ILE A 119 -0.61 4.06 -30.26
N PRO A 120 -0.43 4.64 -31.47
CA PRO A 120 -0.27 6.07 -31.65
C PRO A 120 -1.53 6.84 -31.20
N ASN A 121 -1.34 8.06 -30.69
CA ASN A 121 -2.39 8.95 -30.16
C ASN A 121 -3.10 8.45 -28.89
N THR A 122 -2.45 7.59 -28.10
CA THR A 122 -2.98 7.21 -26.78
C THR A 122 -2.63 8.29 -25.74
N ASP A 123 -3.64 8.78 -25.01
CA ASP A 123 -3.41 9.62 -23.84
C ASP A 123 -3.02 8.74 -22.64
N TYR A 124 -1.72 8.53 -22.47
CA TYR A 124 -1.17 7.72 -21.38
C TYR A 124 -1.42 8.32 -20.00
N ILE A 125 -1.47 9.65 -19.89
CA ILE A 125 -1.71 10.33 -18.62
C ILE A 125 -3.15 10.07 -18.17
N GLN A 126 -4.12 10.21 -19.08
CA GLN A 126 -5.52 9.91 -18.78
C GLN A 126 -5.69 8.43 -18.43
N LEU A 127 -5.14 7.52 -19.23
CA LEU A 127 -5.25 6.08 -18.99
C LEU A 127 -4.66 5.70 -17.62
N LEU A 128 -3.49 6.22 -17.28
CA LEU A 128 -2.86 5.98 -15.98
C LEU A 128 -3.72 6.55 -14.84
N SER A 129 -4.30 7.74 -15.01
CA SER A 129 -5.22 8.35 -14.03
C SER A 129 -6.47 7.50 -13.79
N GLU A 130 -7.05 6.91 -14.85
CA GLU A 130 -8.21 6.03 -14.73
C GLU A 130 -7.88 4.76 -13.95
N ILE A 131 -6.72 4.15 -14.20
CA ILE A 131 -6.25 2.97 -13.45
C ILE A 131 -5.93 3.34 -12.00
N ALA A 132 -5.33 4.50 -11.76
CA ALA A 132 -5.03 4.99 -10.43
C ALA A 132 -6.30 5.14 -9.58
N LYS A 133 -7.34 5.74 -10.15
CA LYS A 133 -8.67 5.84 -9.53
C LYS A 133 -9.28 4.47 -9.27
N GLU A 134 -9.24 3.56 -10.24
CA GLU A 134 -9.81 2.21 -10.11
C GLU A 134 -9.10 1.39 -9.01
N GLN A 135 -7.78 1.49 -8.93
CA GLN A 135 -6.96 0.68 -8.03
C GLN A 135 -6.66 1.37 -6.69
N GLY A 136 -7.13 2.61 -6.51
CA GLY A 136 -6.99 3.35 -5.26
C GLY A 136 -5.56 3.78 -4.94
N PHE A 137 -4.80 4.23 -5.95
CA PHE A 137 -3.50 4.90 -5.75
C PHE A 137 -3.49 6.30 -6.37
N ASN A 138 -2.65 7.17 -5.83
CA ASN A 138 -2.35 8.49 -6.36
C ASN A 138 -1.11 8.48 -7.25
N ILE A 139 -1.08 9.41 -8.20
CA ILE A 139 0.05 9.69 -9.09
C ILE A 139 0.55 11.10 -8.79
N THR A 140 1.86 11.28 -8.72
CA THR A 140 2.50 12.59 -8.64
C THR A 140 3.55 12.69 -9.73
N TYR A 141 3.48 13.75 -10.53
CA TYR A 141 4.48 14.06 -11.55
C TYR A 141 5.45 15.10 -10.98
N LEU A 142 6.73 14.77 -11.01
CA LEU A 142 7.83 15.63 -10.60
C LEU A 142 8.69 15.95 -11.81
N ASP A 143 8.52 17.14 -12.35
CA ASP A 143 9.36 17.63 -13.45
C ASP A 143 10.76 17.98 -12.93
N ILE A 144 11.78 17.57 -13.68
CA ILE A 144 13.18 17.89 -13.36
C ILE A 144 13.56 19.14 -14.14
N GLU A 145 13.99 20.18 -13.42
CA GLU A 145 14.35 21.48 -14.01
C GLU A 145 15.54 21.36 -14.98
N GLU A 146 16.49 20.46 -14.69
CA GLU A 146 17.65 20.21 -15.53
C GLU A 146 17.28 19.36 -16.76
N LEU A 147 17.65 19.86 -17.94
CA LEU A 147 17.53 19.10 -19.18
C LEU A 147 18.48 17.91 -19.18
N SER A 148 18.10 16.84 -19.88
CA SER A 148 18.98 15.67 -20.05
C SER A 148 20.25 16.05 -20.84
N ALA A 149 21.22 15.15 -20.89
CA ALA A 149 22.43 15.33 -21.70
C ALA A 149 22.14 15.61 -23.20
N ASN A 150 20.96 15.20 -23.67
CA ASN A 150 20.50 15.42 -25.05
C ASN A 150 19.59 16.65 -25.18
N GLY A 151 19.48 17.49 -24.14
CA GLY A 151 18.63 18.68 -24.12
C GLY A 151 17.14 18.41 -23.99
N GLN A 152 16.74 17.24 -23.47
CA GLN A 152 15.32 16.88 -23.32
C GLN A 152 14.79 17.23 -21.93
N TYR A 153 13.52 17.62 -21.85
CA TYR A 153 12.80 17.73 -20.58
C TYR A 153 12.65 16.35 -19.94
N GLN A 154 12.62 16.32 -18.61
CA GLN A 154 12.58 15.09 -17.84
C GLN A 154 11.50 15.16 -16.77
N CYS A 155 10.90 14.02 -16.45
CA CYS A 155 9.86 13.90 -15.44
C CYS A 155 9.98 12.56 -14.71
N LEU A 156 9.60 12.53 -13.43
CA LEU A 156 9.37 11.33 -12.65
C LEU A 156 7.88 11.20 -12.33
N ALA A 157 7.28 10.08 -12.69
CA ALA A 157 5.95 9.68 -12.23
C ALA A 157 6.08 8.79 -10.99
N GLU A 158 5.71 9.32 -9.83
CA GLU A 158 5.61 8.57 -8.57
C GLU A 158 4.18 8.03 -8.41
N LEU A 159 4.08 6.72 -8.19
CA LEU A 159 2.84 6.03 -7.87
C LEU A 159 2.90 5.59 -6.40
N SER A 160 1.87 5.96 -5.64
CA SER A 160 1.70 5.58 -4.23
C SER A 160 1.29 4.11 -4.03
N THR A 161 1.78 3.22 -4.89
CA THR A 161 1.68 1.77 -4.73
C THR A 161 2.53 1.30 -3.53
N SER A 162 2.33 0.04 -3.11
CA SER A 162 3.23 -0.62 -2.14
C SER A 162 3.93 -1.83 -2.77
N PRO A 163 5.28 -1.79 -2.92
CA PRO A 163 6.18 -0.64 -2.67
C PRO A 163 5.92 0.54 -3.63
N ILE A 164 6.40 1.73 -3.25
CA ILE A 164 6.33 2.94 -4.10
C ILE A 164 6.99 2.65 -5.43
N THR A 165 6.33 3.03 -6.52
CA THR A 165 6.86 2.88 -7.87
C THR A 165 7.20 4.25 -8.41
N VAL A 166 8.39 4.42 -8.98
CA VAL A 166 8.78 5.64 -9.69
C VAL A 166 9.20 5.27 -11.09
N CYS A 167 8.69 6.02 -12.08
CA CYS A 167 9.04 5.83 -13.49
C CYS A 167 9.55 7.14 -14.07
N HIS A 168 10.68 7.07 -14.77
CA HIS A 168 11.24 8.22 -15.48
C HIS A 168 10.62 8.36 -16.86
N GLY A 169 10.51 9.59 -17.34
CA GLY A 169 10.17 9.89 -18.71
C GLY A 169 10.94 11.11 -19.22
N SER A 170 11.10 11.19 -20.54
CA SER A 170 11.80 12.28 -21.21
C SER A 170 11.07 12.72 -22.48
N GLY A 171 11.25 13.98 -22.87
CA GLY A 171 10.58 14.51 -24.05
C GLY A 171 11.05 15.89 -24.50
N ILE A 172 10.60 16.31 -25.67
CA ILE A 172 10.89 17.63 -26.23
C ILE A 172 10.15 18.78 -25.52
N SER A 173 9.22 18.45 -24.62
CA SER A 173 8.49 19.37 -23.75
C SER A 173 8.19 18.69 -22.42
N CYS A 174 7.86 19.46 -21.37
CA CYS A 174 7.39 18.94 -20.08
C CYS A 174 6.18 18.00 -20.25
N GLY A 175 5.18 18.38 -21.05
CA GLY A 175 4.02 17.52 -21.32
C GLY A 175 4.38 16.20 -22.02
N ASN A 176 5.36 16.22 -22.93
CA ASN A 176 5.87 14.99 -23.53
C ASN A 176 6.62 14.12 -22.52
N ALA A 177 7.45 14.72 -21.64
CA ALA A 177 8.17 13.99 -20.60
C ALA A 177 7.21 13.35 -19.59
N GLN A 178 6.13 14.04 -19.19
CA GLN A 178 5.07 13.48 -18.34
C GLN A 178 4.32 12.33 -19.03
N SER A 179 3.99 12.49 -20.31
CA SER A 179 3.34 11.44 -21.09
C SER A 179 4.22 10.19 -21.25
N ASP A 180 5.52 10.39 -21.47
CA ASP A 180 6.52 9.31 -21.52
C ASP A 180 6.67 8.61 -20.15
N ALA A 181 6.71 9.37 -19.05
CA ALA A 181 6.76 8.82 -17.70
C ALA A 181 5.49 8.00 -17.38
N ALA A 182 4.32 8.49 -17.79
CA ALA A 182 3.05 7.78 -17.65
C ALA A 182 3.03 6.48 -18.47
N HIS A 183 3.56 6.53 -19.69
CA HIS A 183 3.70 5.35 -20.55
C HIS A 183 4.60 4.28 -19.91
N ASN A 184 5.75 4.68 -19.35
CA ASN A 184 6.65 3.78 -18.64
C ASN A 184 6.00 3.19 -17.38
N ALA A 185 5.23 4.00 -16.64
CA ALA A 185 4.44 3.52 -15.51
C ALA A 185 3.38 2.48 -15.91
N LEU A 186 2.65 2.71 -17.01
CA LEU A 186 1.67 1.74 -17.53
C LEU A 186 2.33 0.42 -17.95
N GLN A 187 3.50 0.47 -18.59
CA GLN A 187 4.26 -0.73 -18.93
C GLN A 187 4.67 -1.51 -17.68
N TYR A 188 5.17 -0.82 -16.65
CA TYR A 188 5.52 -1.44 -15.38
C TYR A 188 4.31 -2.08 -14.69
N LEU A 189 3.19 -1.36 -14.58
CA LEU A 189 1.96 -1.88 -14.00
C LEU A 189 1.46 -3.12 -14.75
N LYS A 190 1.53 -3.12 -16.08
CA LYS A 190 1.17 -4.29 -16.90
C LYS A 190 2.01 -5.51 -16.53
N ILE A 191 3.34 -5.36 -16.46
CA ILE A 191 4.25 -6.45 -16.07
C ILE A 191 3.91 -6.96 -14.68
N ILE A 192 3.67 -6.07 -13.71
CA ILE A 192 3.33 -6.47 -12.34
C ILE A 192 2.00 -7.21 -12.27
N ALA A 193 1.01 -6.78 -13.05
CA ALA A 193 -0.33 -7.36 -13.08
C ALA A 193 -0.38 -8.72 -13.81
N GLU A 194 0.60 -9.03 -14.67
CA GLU A 194 0.72 -10.31 -15.39
C GLU A 194 1.63 -11.33 -14.69
N ARG A 195 2.51 -10.89 -13.77
CA ARG A 195 3.40 -11.79 -13.02
C ARG A 195 2.59 -12.72 -12.11
N LYS A 196 2.65 -14.02 -12.41
CA LYS A 196 2.15 -15.10 -11.54
C LYS A 196 3.05 -15.23 -10.31
#